data_AF-A0A1C5II81-F1
#
_entry.id   AF-A0A1C5II81-F1
#
_cell.length_a   1.000
_cell.length_b   1.000
_cell.length_c   1.000
_cell.angle_alpha   90.00
_cell.angle_beta   90.00
_cell.angle_gamma   90.00
#
_symmetry.space_group_name_H-M   'P 1'
#
loop_
_entity.id
_entity.type
_entity.pdbx_description
1 polymer ?
#
loop_
_entity_poly.entity_id
_entity_poly.type
_entity_poly.pdbx_seq_one_letter_code
_entity_poly.pdbx_strand_id
1 'polypeptide(L)'
;MARPHTPGGGSPSHPHGDGDGGHGPSGRPHGANVPRNASAEQNAVASQAQQGRPGGGPAPGAPRRPNRPDRSTAPNTPPGAGDIRHTDASRQHILDGDGGKQGGHRAGTGLSKKTEFPKDWDDAKVLDAAHQVTQQGPPANGPYPAKDADGNPTWAYDYTGRVDGVEVKTIVLANGEIRTAFPNNPADAGVITNPAAPNPAPRGTPVGVAPHYAHPDVGGDGSWTWEGPKGNKIVRVVEDAQGNVTTTEIGDYKK
;
A
#
# COMPACT_ATOMS: atom_id res chain seq x y z
N MET A 1 -40.88 -35.41 36.81
CA MET A 1 -39.51 -35.81 37.19
C MET A 1 -38.87 -34.65 37.95
N ALA A 2 -38.02 -34.98 38.91
CA ALA A 2 -37.70 -34.21 40.11
C ALA A 2 -36.94 -32.88 39.89
N ARG A 3 -37.15 -31.94 40.83
CA ARG A 3 -36.34 -30.74 41.08
C ARG A 3 -34.96 -31.10 41.62
N PRO A 4 -33.97 -30.21 41.51
CA PRO A 4 -32.95 -30.06 42.55
C PRO A 4 -32.98 -28.69 43.23
N HIS A 5 -32.70 -28.75 44.54
CA HIS A 5 -32.59 -27.68 45.52
C HIS A 5 -31.31 -26.83 45.38
N THR A 6 -31.41 -25.54 45.70
CA THR A 6 -30.35 -24.71 46.34
C THR A 6 -30.57 -24.79 47.86
N PRO A 7 -29.55 -24.67 48.75
CA PRO A 7 -29.08 -23.34 49.19
C PRO A 7 -27.67 -23.23 49.86
N GLY A 8 -27.23 -21.99 50.10
CA GLY A 8 -26.33 -21.57 51.21
C GLY A 8 -24.83 -21.46 50.85
N GLY A 9 -24.10 -20.37 51.07
CA GLY A 9 -24.25 -19.23 51.99
C GLY A 9 -23.12 -19.28 53.02
N GLY A 10 -22.20 -18.29 53.03
CA GLY A 10 -21.23 -18.12 54.12
C GLY A 10 -19.92 -17.41 53.75
N SER A 11 -19.87 -16.08 53.90
CA SER A 11 -18.67 -15.39 54.41
C SER A 11 -18.71 -15.45 55.94
N PRO A 12 -17.58 -15.45 56.69
CA PRO A 12 -16.90 -14.18 57.02
C PRO A 12 -15.39 -14.26 57.37
N SER A 13 -14.87 -13.09 57.74
CA SER A 13 -13.75 -12.79 58.68
C SER A 13 -12.29 -12.80 58.22
N HIS A 14 -11.79 -11.56 58.08
CA HIS A 14 -10.43 -11.06 58.44
C HIS A 14 -10.00 -11.51 59.86
N PRO A 15 -8.69 -11.57 60.20
CA PRO A 15 -7.99 -10.36 60.68
C PRO A 15 -6.43 -10.27 60.54
N HIS A 16 -5.95 -9.03 60.77
CA HIS A 16 -4.60 -8.51 61.15
C HIS A 16 -3.39 -8.84 60.23
N GLY A 17 -2.54 -7.91 59.81
CA GLY A 17 -2.21 -6.57 60.30
C GLY A 17 -0.71 -6.52 60.64
N ASP A 18 0.04 -5.68 59.92
CA ASP A 18 1.40 -5.10 60.15
C ASP A 18 2.02 -4.89 58.76
N GLY A 19 2.42 -3.71 58.26
CA GLY A 19 2.85 -2.48 58.90
C GLY A 19 4.23 -2.13 58.30
N ASP A 20 4.42 -0.87 57.89
CA ASP A 20 5.66 -0.24 57.37
C ASP A 20 6.02 -0.51 55.88
N GLY A 21 6.32 0.48 55.02
CA GLY A 21 6.55 1.91 55.18
C GLY A 21 6.65 2.53 53.77
N GLY A 22 6.32 3.82 53.66
CA GLY A 22 6.06 4.51 52.39
C GLY A 22 7.28 4.83 51.52
N HIS A 23 6.98 5.11 50.24
CA HIS A 23 7.33 6.35 49.51
C HIS A 23 6.85 6.24 48.05
N GLY A 24 5.91 7.11 47.64
CA GLY A 24 5.74 7.49 46.24
C GLY A 24 6.90 8.38 45.78
N PRO A 25 7.09 8.61 44.47
CA PRO A 25 6.04 9.30 43.69
C PRO A 25 5.82 8.79 42.25
N SER A 26 4.55 8.90 41.83
CA SER A 26 4.07 9.29 40.50
C SER A 26 4.81 8.86 39.22
N GLY A 27 4.18 7.98 38.44
CA GLY A 27 4.47 7.79 37.01
C GLY A 27 3.50 6.82 36.35
N ARG A 28 2.53 7.36 35.60
CA ARG A 28 1.47 6.66 34.83
C ARG A 28 2.04 5.58 33.88
N PRO A 29 1.39 4.40 33.72
CA PRO A 29 1.49 3.62 32.50
C PRO A 29 0.14 3.64 31.76
N HIS A 30 0.02 4.56 30.79
CA HIS A 30 -0.86 4.39 29.63
C HIS A 30 0.10 4.30 28.43
N GLY A 31 0.00 3.41 27.46
CA GLY A 31 -1.00 2.42 27.12
C GLY A 31 -0.64 1.87 25.73
N ALA A 32 -1.41 0.88 25.30
CA ALA A 32 -1.57 0.42 23.92
C ALA A 32 -0.32 -0.12 23.19
N ASN A 33 -0.17 -1.44 23.30
CA ASN A 33 0.36 -2.26 22.22
C ASN A 33 -0.43 -1.97 20.93
N VAL A 34 0.23 -1.45 19.90
CA VAL A 34 -0.32 -1.36 18.53
C VAL A 34 0.51 -2.28 17.65
N PRO A 35 -0.08 -3.27 16.95
CA PRO A 35 0.66 -4.09 16.01
C PRO A 35 1.03 -3.27 14.76
N ARG A 36 2.33 -3.22 14.47
CA ARG A 36 2.88 -2.65 13.23
C ARG A 36 2.55 -3.58 12.05
N ASN A 37 1.48 -3.30 11.34
CA ASN A 37 1.33 -3.72 9.95
C ASN A 37 1.61 -2.51 9.05
N ALA A 38 2.90 -2.27 8.80
CA ALA A 38 3.34 -1.40 7.72
C ALA A 38 3.30 -2.22 6.42
N SER A 39 2.32 -1.92 5.56
CA SER A 39 2.18 -2.50 4.22
C SER A 39 3.46 -2.29 3.41
N ALA A 40 3.81 -3.26 2.55
CA ALA A 40 5.10 -3.35 1.85
C ALA A 40 5.48 -2.12 0.97
N GLU A 41 4.54 -1.21 0.71
CA GLU A 41 4.74 0.00 -0.08
C GLU A 41 5.38 1.15 0.73
N GLN A 42 5.10 1.26 2.04
CA GLN A 42 5.87 2.15 2.92
C GLN A 42 7.35 1.74 2.92
N ASN A 43 7.62 0.43 2.85
CA ASN A 43 8.98 -0.08 2.79
C ASN A 43 9.61 0.05 1.39
N ALA A 44 8.88 0.00 0.28
CA ALA A 44 9.53 0.19 -1.04
C ALA A 44 10.03 1.63 -1.25
N VAL A 45 9.31 2.62 -0.70
CA VAL A 45 9.69 4.04 -0.78
C VAL A 45 10.62 4.45 0.38
N ALA A 46 10.46 3.87 1.59
CA ALA A 46 11.32 4.18 2.74
C ALA A 46 12.62 3.34 2.82
N SER A 47 12.67 2.12 2.29
CA SER A 47 13.87 1.25 2.40
C SER A 47 15.04 1.67 1.52
N GLN A 48 14.85 2.61 0.59
CA GLN A 48 15.96 3.28 -0.09
C GLN A 48 16.62 4.37 0.78
N ALA A 49 16.03 4.74 1.93
CA ALA A 49 16.49 5.86 2.75
C ALA A 49 17.36 5.47 3.97
N GLN A 50 17.53 4.19 4.30
CA GLN A 50 18.11 3.78 5.60
C GLN A 50 19.29 2.79 5.58
N GLN A 51 19.97 2.58 4.45
CA GLN A 51 21.27 1.89 4.47
C GLN A 51 22.43 2.91 4.45
N GLY A 52 22.99 3.15 5.64
CA GLY A 52 24.34 3.70 5.80
C GLY A 52 24.47 4.83 6.83
N ARG A 53 24.74 4.47 8.09
CA ARG A 53 25.67 5.19 8.99
C ARG A 53 26.04 4.23 10.13
N PRO A 54 27.34 4.12 10.49
CA PRO A 54 28.07 5.18 11.21
C PRO A 54 29.32 5.62 10.43
N GLY A 55 29.69 6.90 10.35
CA GLY A 55 30.36 7.67 11.41
C GLY A 55 31.79 7.99 10.93
N GLY A 56 32.12 9.26 10.70
CA GLY A 56 33.45 9.70 10.24
C GLY A 56 33.39 11.05 9.52
N GLY A 57 34.22 12.01 9.94
CA GLY A 57 34.17 13.44 9.57
C GLY A 57 34.37 13.79 8.09
N PRO A 58 34.27 15.07 7.72
CA PRO A 58 34.24 15.50 6.33
C PRO A 58 35.63 15.41 5.68
N ALA A 59 35.74 14.57 4.63
CA ALA A 59 36.84 14.60 3.67
C ALA A 59 36.42 15.41 2.42
N PRO A 60 37.27 16.32 1.91
CA PRO A 60 36.96 17.09 0.71
C PRO A 60 37.24 16.25 -0.55
N GLY A 61 36.24 16.10 -1.43
CA GLY A 61 36.43 15.49 -2.76
C GLY A 61 35.45 14.38 -3.19
N ALA A 62 34.31 14.18 -2.52
CA ALA A 62 33.37 13.15 -2.93
C ALA A 62 32.59 13.53 -4.23
N PRO A 63 32.46 12.62 -5.21
CA PRO A 63 31.69 12.86 -6.43
C PRO A 63 30.21 13.12 -6.12
N ARG A 64 29.61 14.08 -6.84
CA ARG A 64 28.18 14.45 -6.71
C ARG A 64 27.29 13.21 -6.81
N ARG A 65 26.51 12.92 -5.76
CA ARG A 65 25.47 11.89 -5.78
C ARG A 65 24.46 12.19 -6.90
N PRO A 66 24.04 11.20 -7.70
CA PRO A 66 23.12 11.44 -8.82
C PRO A 66 21.68 11.72 -8.35
N ASN A 67 21.03 12.68 -9.01
CA ASN A 67 19.58 12.89 -9.18
C ASN A 67 18.66 12.74 -7.94
N ARG A 68 18.93 13.46 -6.86
CA ARG A 68 17.90 13.81 -5.87
C ARG A 68 17.51 15.27 -6.11
N PRO A 69 16.22 15.67 -5.99
CA PRO A 69 15.87 17.09 -5.97
C PRO A 69 16.71 17.76 -4.89
N ASP A 70 17.30 18.90 -5.21
CA ASP A 70 18.06 19.65 -4.23
C ASP A 70 17.13 19.99 -3.07
N ARG A 71 17.46 19.54 -1.85
CA ARG A 71 16.62 19.78 -0.66
C ARG A 71 16.39 21.27 -0.40
N SER A 72 17.28 22.14 -0.87
CA SER A 72 17.13 23.59 -0.78
C SER A 72 16.07 24.16 -1.71
N THR A 73 15.56 23.39 -2.67
CA THR A 73 14.50 23.79 -3.61
C THR A 73 13.13 23.19 -3.29
N ALA A 74 12.93 22.66 -2.07
CA ALA A 74 11.63 22.20 -1.62
C ALA A 74 10.61 23.36 -1.68
N PRO A 75 9.43 23.17 -2.31
CA PRO A 75 8.39 24.19 -2.31
C PRO A 75 7.91 24.44 -0.88
N ASN A 76 7.67 25.71 -0.55
CA ASN A 76 7.20 26.09 0.79
C ASN A 76 5.68 25.91 0.96
N THR A 77 4.96 25.62 -0.12
CA THR A 77 3.52 25.38 -0.13
C THR A 77 3.17 24.26 -1.10
N PRO A 78 2.13 23.45 -0.80
CA PRO A 78 1.58 22.49 -1.76
C PRO A 78 0.91 23.21 -2.94
N PRO A 79 0.67 22.50 -4.06
CA PRO A 79 -0.16 23.03 -5.16
C PRO A 79 -1.51 23.53 -4.65
N GLY A 80 -2.02 24.59 -5.26
CA GLY A 80 -3.37 25.08 -4.95
C GLY A 80 -4.40 24.01 -5.30
N ALA A 81 -5.49 23.93 -4.52
CA ALA A 81 -6.51 22.89 -4.69
C ALA A 81 -7.13 22.89 -6.11
N GLY A 82 -7.23 24.05 -6.75
CA GLY A 82 -7.70 24.21 -8.14
C GLY A 82 -6.68 23.86 -9.22
N ASP A 83 -5.40 23.71 -8.87
CA ASP A 83 -4.34 23.29 -9.79
C ASP A 83 -4.18 21.77 -9.85
N ILE A 84 -4.74 21.07 -8.86
CA ILE A 84 -4.65 19.61 -8.72
C ILE A 84 -5.51 18.94 -9.79
N ARG A 85 -4.93 18.01 -10.54
CA ARG A 85 -5.61 17.36 -11.68
C ARG A 85 -5.06 15.98 -12.00
N HIS A 86 -5.88 15.21 -12.71
CA HIS A 86 -5.44 13.99 -13.38
C HIS A 86 -4.87 14.31 -14.76
N THR A 87 -3.75 13.70 -15.11
CA THR A 87 -3.21 13.57 -16.48
C THR A 87 -3.61 12.22 -17.07
N ASP A 88 -3.58 12.04 -18.39
CA ASP A 88 -3.86 10.73 -19.00
C ASP A 88 -2.91 9.63 -18.48
N ALA A 89 -1.63 9.97 -18.31
CA ALA A 89 -0.64 9.08 -17.71
C ALA A 89 -1.00 8.69 -16.26
N SER A 90 -1.47 9.65 -15.44
CA SER A 90 -1.92 9.33 -14.09
C SER A 90 -3.16 8.43 -14.05
N ARG A 91 -4.11 8.64 -14.98
CA ARG A 91 -5.33 7.83 -15.06
C ARG A 91 -4.97 6.39 -15.37
N GLN A 92 -4.12 6.20 -16.39
CA GLN A 92 -3.59 4.89 -16.75
C GLN A 92 -2.86 4.25 -15.57
N HIS A 93 -1.97 4.99 -14.92
CA HIS A 93 -1.20 4.48 -13.79
C HIS A 93 -2.10 4.03 -12.62
N ILE A 94 -3.09 4.83 -12.25
CA ILE A 94 -3.98 4.52 -11.12
C ILE A 94 -4.84 3.30 -11.46
N LEU A 95 -5.43 3.26 -12.65
CA LEU A 95 -6.41 2.24 -13.00
C LEU A 95 -5.74 0.92 -13.37
N ASP A 96 -4.76 0.96 -14.27
CA ASP A 96 -4.19 -0.24 -14.89
C ASP A 96 -2.72 -0.47 -14.51
N GLY A 97 -2.03 0.60 -14.09
CA GLY A 97 -0.60 0.58 -13.83
C GLY A 97 0.26 0.79 -15.09
N ASP A 98 1.56 0.98 -14.85
CA ASP A 98 2.57 1.21 -15.91
C ASP A 98 3.35 -0.09 -16.25
N GLY A 99 2.82 -1.24 -15.81
CA GLY A 99 3.50 -2.52 -15.83
C GLY A 99 4.35 -2.80 -14.58
N GLY A 100 4.73 -4.08 -14.43
CA GLY A 100 5.50 -4.53 -13.27
C GLY A 100 4.72 -4.40 -11.95
N LYS A 101 5.27 -3.65 -10.99
CA LYS A 101 4.68 -3.47 -9.64
C LYS A 101 4.11 -2.07 -9.40
N GLN A 102 3.98 -1.25 -10.44
CA GLN A 102 3.61 0.17 -10.31
C GLN A 102 2.16 0.42 -10.67
N GLY A 103 1.46 1.21 -9.86
CA GLY A 103 0.04 1.55 -10.09
C GLY A 103 -0.89 0.35 -10.03
N GLY A 104 -2.01 0.42 -10.77
CA GLY A 104 -2.97 -0.66 -10.97
C GLY A 104 -3.80 -0.97 -9.74
N HIS A 105 -4.65 -0.04 -9.33
CA HIS A 105 -5.50 -0.13 -8.16
C HIS A 105 -6.99 -0.28 -8.49
N ARG A 106 -7.36 -0.36 -9.77
CA ARG A 106 -8.72 -0.77 -10.14
C ARG A 106 -8.98 -2.21 -9.69
N ALA A 107 -10.22 -2.51 -9.34
CA ALA A 107 -10.64 -3.86 -9.04
C ALA A 107 -10.31 -4.84 -10.20
N GLY A 108 -9.68 -5.96 -9.88
CA GLY A 108 -9.29 -7.01 -10.81
C GLY A 108 -7.93 -6.85 -11.47
N THR A 109 -7.09 -5.88 -11.09
CA THR A 109 -5.71 -5.80 -11.61
C THR A 109 -4.84 -6.95 -11.10
N GLY A 110 -5.15 -7.53 -9.94
CA GLY A 110 -4.49 -8.71 -9.40
C GLY A 110 -3.03 -8.48 -8.99
N LEU A 111 -2.59 -7.24 -8.84
CA LEU A 111 -1.18 -6.95 -8.55
C LEU A 111 -0.79 -7.41 -7.13
N SER A 112 0.25 -8.23 -7.06
CA SER A 112 0.76 -8.84 -5.84
C SER A 112 0.98 -7.84 -4.68
N LYS A 113 0.43 -8.18 -3.50
CA LYS A 113 0.52 -7.40 -2.25
C LYS A 113 -0.08 -5.99 -2.31
N LYS A 114 -0.94 -5.71 -3.28
CA LYS A 114 -1.62 -4.42 -3.40
C LYS A 114 -3.06 -4.48 -2.93
N THR A 115 -3.58 -3.30 -2.59
CA THR A 115 -5.00 -3.06 -2.44
C THR A 115 -5.60 -2.54 -3.75
N GLU A 116 -6.85 -2.88 -3.98
CA GLU A 116 -7.64 -2.37 -5.11
C GLU A 116 -8.93 -1.75 -4.58
N PHE A 117 -9.41 -0.75 -5.30
CA PHE A 117 -10.68 -0.08 -5.03
C PHE A 117 -11.84 -1.08 -5.08
N PRO A 118 -12.98 -0.76 -4.44
CA PRO A 118 -14.18 -1.60 -4.51
C PRO A 118 -14.60 -1.92 -5.93
N LYS A 119 -15.07 -3.14 -6.16
CA LYS A 119 -15.45 -3.63 -7.49
C LYS A 119 -16.63 -2.89 -8.13
N ASP A 120 -17.44 -2.25 -7.32
CA ASP A 120 -18.58 -1.43 -7.73
C ASP A 120 -18.17 0.02 -8.05
N TRP A 121 -16.91 0.39 -7.84
CA TRP A 121 -16.37 1.67 -8.28
C TRP A 121 -15.85 1.54 -9.72
N ASP A 122 -16.50 2.25 -10.62
CA ASP A 122 -16.00 2.42 -11.98
C ASP A 122 -14.78 3.36 -12.04
N ASP A 123 -14.15 3.42 -13.22
CA ASP A 123 -12.97 4.25 -13.47
C ASP A 123 -13.22 5.73 -13.09
N ALA A 124 -14.43 6.24 -13.36
CA ALA A 124 -14.78 7.63 -13.05
C ALA A 124 -14.85 7.85 -11.54
N LYS A 125 -15.46 6.93 -10.79
CA LYS A 125 -15.56 6.99 -9.33
C LYS A 125 -14.20 6.90 -8.66
N VAL A 126 -13.31 6.02 -9.14
CA VAL A 126 -11.93 5.92 -8.62
C VAL A 126 -11.19 7.24 -8.76
N LEU A 127 -11.22 7.83 -9.96
CA LEU A 127 -10.53 9.08 -10.25
C LEU A 127 -11.16 10.27 -9.52
N ASP A 128 -12.48 10.31 -9.42
CA ASP A 128 -13.20 11.33 -8.65
C ASP A 128 -12.85 11.24 -7.16
N ALA A 129 -12.85 10.05 -6.56
CA ALA A 129 -12.45 9.85 -5.17
C ALA A 129 -11.01 10.30 -4.91
N ALA A 130 -10.09 9.95 -5.81
CA ALA A 130 -8.69 10.37 -5.73
C ALA A 130 -8.55 11.91 -5.71
N HIS A 131 -9.33 12.61 -6.54
CA HIS A 131 -9.37 14.06 -6.58
C HIS A 131 -10.09 14.65 -5.37
N GLN A 132 -11.24 14.11 -4.98
CA GLN A 132 -12.03 14.58 -3.84
C GLN A 132 -11.19 14.59 -2.55
N VAL A 133 -10.36 13.59 -2.32
CA VAL A 133 -9.46 13.55 -1.15
C VAL A 133 -8.50 14.74 -1.11
N THR A 134 -8.03 15.26 -2.24
CA THR A 134 -7.13 16.42 -2.26
C THR A 134 -7.86 17.73 -1.92
N GLN A 135 -9.19 17.72 -1.95
CA GLN A 135 -10.04 18.86 -1.63
C GLN A 135 -10.51 18.88 -0.16
N GLN A 136 -10.26 17.80 0.60
CA GLN A 136 -10.74 17.67 1.98
C GLN A 136 -9.91 18.46 3.01
N GLY A 137 -8.71 18.92 2.63
CA GLY A 137 -7.83 19.64 3.53
C GLY A 137 -6.38 19.70 3.05
N PRO A 138 -5.46 20.19 3.90
CA PRO A 138 -4.03 20.20 3.59
C PRO A 138 -3.47 18.77 3.47
N PRO A 139 -2.33 18.58 2.80
CA PRO A 139 -1.69 17.28 2.73
C PRO A 139 -1.31 16.77 4.12
N ALA A 140 -1.49 15.48 4.35
CA ALA A 140 -1.13 14.80 5.58
C ALA A 140 0.40 14.68 5.76
N ASN A 141 1.16 14.69 4.65
CA ASN A 141 2.62 14.64 4.66
C ASN A 141 3.20 15.32 3.40
N GLY A 142 4.45 15.76 3.48
CA GLY A 142 5.18 16.43 2.40
C GLY A 142 5.59 17.87 2.73
N PRO A 143 6.40 18.51 1.87
CA PRO A 143 6.96 17.97 0.63
C PRO A 143 8.03 16.89 0.89
N TYR A 144 8.06 15.85 0.05
CA TYR A 144 9.14 14.86 0.04
C TYR A 144 9.66 14.57 -1.37
N PRO A 145 10.94 14.15 -1.53
CA PRO A 145 11.48 13.82 -2.84
C PRO A 145 10.78 12.63 -3.48
N ALA A 146 10.38 12.78 -4.73
CA ALA A 146 9.72 11.78 -5.55
C ALA A 146 10.27 11.80 -6.98
N LYS A 147 9.62 11.04 -7.88
CA LYS A 147 9.88 11.06 -9.32
C LYS A 147 8.57 11.24 -10.08
N ASP A 148 8.62 11.97 -11.18
CA ASP A 148 7.51 12.03 -12.14
C ASP A 148 7.43 10.74 -12.99
N ALA A 149 6.52 10.72 -13.96
CA ALA A 149 6.34 9.58 -14.86
C ALA A 149 7.58 9.26 -15.70
N ASP A 150 8.39 10.28 -16.04
CA ASP A 150 9.63 10.15 -16.80
C ASP A 150 10.84 9.78 -15.93
N GLY A 151 10.64 9.69 -14.60
CA GLY A 151 11.69 9.38 -13.65
C GLY A 151 12.53 10.60 -13.23
N ASN A 152 12.15 11.81 -13.64
CA ASN A 152 12.83 13.02 -13.23
C ASN A 152 12.55 13.32 -11.75
N PRO A 153 13.56 13.81 -11.00
CA PRO A 153 13.36 14.17 -9.61
C PRO A 153 12.33 15.31 -9.44
N THR A 154 11.37 15.12 -8.55
CA THR A 154 10.33 16.12 -8.21
C THR A 154 10.00 16.09 -6.72
N TRP A 155 9.06 16.92 -6.29
CA TRP A 155 8.51 16.94 -4.93
C TRP A 155 7.08 16.42 -4.94
N ALA A 156 6.68 15.72 -3.88
CA ALA A 156 5.34 15.18 -3.73
C ALA A 156 4.76 15.40 -2.34
N TYR A 157 3.44 15.25 -2.26
CA TYR A 157 2.60 15.44 -1.10
C TYR A 157 1.62 14.27 -0.98
N ASP A 158 1.42 13.78 0.24
CA ASP A 158 0.41 12.75 0.52
C ASP A 158 -0.87 13.42 1.02
N TYR A 159 -1.99 13.07 0.40
CA TYR A 159 -3.32 13.37 0.88
C TYR A 159 -3.97 12.06 1.34
N THR A 160 -4.76 12.12 2.41
CA THR A 160 -5.53 10.98 2.91
C THR A 160 -6.89 11.47 3.33
N GLY A 161 -7.93 10.77 2.91
CA GLY A 161 -9.30 11.15 3.18
C GLY A 161 -10.23 9.96 2.99
N ARG A 162 -11.50 10.12 3.34
CA ARG A 162 -12.53 9.09 3.19
C ARG A 162 -13.52 9.45 2.09
N VAL A 163 -13.86 8.48 1.25
CA VAL A 163 -14.91 8.57 0.24
C VAL A 163 -15.71 7.27 0.30
N ASP A 164 -17.02 7.39 0.55
CA ASP A 164 -17.97 6.26 0.68
C ASP A 164 -17.49 5.12 1.58
N GLY A 165 -16.86 5.47 2.71
CA GLY A 165 -16.38 4.51 3.71
C GLY A 165 -14.98 3.93 3.44
N VAL A 166 -14.37 4.24 2.28
CA VAL A 166 -13.01 3.82 1.92
C VAL A 166 -12.02 4.95 2.25
N GLU A 167 -10.97 4.63 3.00
CA GLU A 167 -9.81 5.49 3.16
C GLU A 167 -8.94 5.45 1.90
N VAL A 168 -8.84 6.58 1.22
CA VAL A 168 -8.06 6.73 -0.01
C VAL A 168 -6.82 7.57 0.29
N LYS A 169 -5.66 7.08 -0.13
CA LYS A 169 -4.42 7.84 -0.15
C LYS A 169 -4.13 8.28 -1.58
N THR A 170 -3.89 9.58 -1.76
CA THR A 170 -3.57 10.20 -3.05
C THR A 170 -2.20 10.88 -2.96
N ILE A 171 -1.30 10.62 -3.91
CA ILE A 171 0.00 11.28 -4.00
C ILE A 171 -0.07 12.33 -5.09
N VAL A 172 0.23 13.58 -4.75
CA VAL A 172 0.21 14.73 -5.68
C VAL A 172 1.62 15.28 -5.83
N LEU A 173 2.06 15.47 -7.06
CA LEU A 173 3.35 16.09 -7.39
C LEU A 173 3.26 17.61 -7.26
N ALA A 174 4.40 18.27 -7.09
CA ALA A 174 4.48 19.72 -6.95
C ALA A 174 3.98 20.52 -8.17
N ASN A 175 3.82 19.88 -9.32
CA ASN A 175 3.19 20.49 -10.52
C ASN A 175 1.64 20.39 -10.52
N GLY A 176 1.03 19.84 -9.46
CA GLY A 176 -0.41 19.62 -9.34
C GLY A 176 -0.92 18.29 -9.91
N GLU A 177 -0.07 17.48 -10.52
CA GLU A 177 -0.48 16.16 -11.02
C GLU A 177 -0.74 15.19 -9.86
N ILE A 178 -1.90 14.55 -9.86
CA ILE A 178 -2.11 13.35 -9.06
C ILE A 178 -1.26 12.23 -9.68
N ARG A 179 -0.20 11.76 -9.00
CA ARG A 179 0.66 10.70 -9.54
C ARG A 179 0.04 9.32 -9.40
N THR A 180 -0.59 9.07 -8.26
CA THR A 180 -1.21 7.79 -7.92
C THR A 180 -2.25 7.95 -6.81
N ALA A 181 -3.16 7.00 -6.69
CA ALA A 181 -4.14 6.90 -5.63
C ALA A 181 -4.52 5.43 -5.40
N PHE A 182 -4.75 5.07 -4.14
CA PHE A 182 -5.09 3.70 -3.75
C PHE A 182 -5.84 3.64 -2.43
N PRO A 183 -6.62 2.57 -2.15
CA PRO A 183 -7.18 2.33 -0.83
C PRO A 183 -6.07 2.06 0.18
N ASN A 184 -5.98 2.88 1.21
CA ASN A 184 -4.89 2.82 2.19
C ASN A 184 -5.19 1.86 3.36
N ASN A 185 -6.47 1.51 3.57
CA ASN A 185 -6.90 0.60 4.62
C ASN A 185 -7.55 -0.67 4.03
N PRO A 186 -6.91 -1.85 4.15
CA PRO A 186 -7.46 -3.10 3.64
C PRO A 186 -8.68 -3.62 4.42
N ALA A 187 -8.98 -3.05 5.58
CA ALA A 187 -10.13 -3.45 6.39
C ALA A 187 -11.43 -2.69 6.02
N ASP A 188 -11.35 -1.68 5.14
CA ASP A 188 -12.54 -0.97 4.69
C ASP A 188 -13.40 -1.86 3.77
N ALA A 189 -14.71 -1.72 3.87
CA ALA A 189 -15.65 -2.56 3.14
C ALA A 189 -15.44 -2.42 1.62
N GLY A 190 -15.39 -3.56 0.93
CA GLY A 190 -15.22 -3.62 -0.53
C GLY A 190 -13.78 -3.48 -1.01
N VAL A 191 -12.83 -3.03 -0.18
CA VAL A 191 -11.41 -2.98 -0.55
C VAL A 191 -10.89 -4.40 -0.75
N ILE A 192 -10.31 -4.65 -1.92
CA ILE A 192 -9.74 -5.94 -2.27
C ILE A 192 -8.26 -5.93 -1.90
N THR A 193 -7.76 -7.04 -1.33
CA THR A 193 -6.33 -7.17 -0.99
C THR A 193 -5.76 -8.40 -1.67
N ASN A 194 -4.80 -8.20 -2.56
CA ASN A 194 -4.17 -9.29 -3.29
C ASN A 194 -3.09 -9.99 -2.44
N PRO A 195 -3.03 -11.33 -2.52
CA PRO A 195 -1.99 -12.10 -1.83
C PRO A 195 -0.60 -11.82 -2.42
N ALA A 196 0.42 -12.37 -1.76
CA ALA A 196 1.77 -12.37 -2.30
C ALA A 196 1.87 -13.36 -3.46
N ALA A 197 2.43 -12.91 -4.59
CA ALA A 197 2.78 -13.78 -5.71
C ALA A 197 3.68 -14.94 -5.26
N PRO A 198 3.55 -16.13 -5.90
CA PRO A 198 4.40 -17.28 -5.62
C PRO A 198 5.88 -16.92 -5.76
N ASN A 199 6.69 -17.46 -4.85
CA ASN A 199 8.15 -17.30 -4.87
C ASN A 199 8.83 -18.67 -4.65
N PRO A 200 9.47 -19.26 -5.67
CA PRO A 200 9.71 -18.68 -7.00
C PRO A 200 8.43 -18.50 -7.82
N ALA A 201 8.48 -17.58 -8.81
CA ALA A 201 7.38 -17.39 -9.74
C ALA A 201 7.08 -18.68 -10.53
N PRO A 202 5.84 -18.87 -11.02
CA PRO A 202 5.45 -20.05 -11.78
C PRO A 202 6.42 -20.30 -12.94
N ARG A 203 6.72 -21.59 -13.21
CA ARG A 203 7.64 -21.94 -14.29
C ARG A 203 7.10 -21.44 -15.63
N GLY A 204 7.87 -20.58 -16.30
CA GLY A 204 7.49 -19.97 -17.57
C GLY A 204 7.23 -18.47 -17.47
N THR A 205 7.03 -17.94 -16.26
CA THR A 205 7.00 -16.50 -16.00
C THR A 205 8.42 -15.92 -16.07
N PRO A 206 8.64 -14.78 -16.76
CA PRO A 206 9.93 -14.10 -16.81
C PRO A 206 10.40 -13.66 -15.43
N VAL A 207 11.71 -13.73 -15.20
CA VAL A 207 12.33 -13.25 -13.96
C VAL A 207 12.02 -11.77 -13.78
N GLY A 208 11.54 -11.39 -12.59
CA GLY A 208 11.24 -10.01 -12.23
C GLY A 208 9.83 -9.53 -12.60
N VAL A 209 9.05 -10.33 -13.33
CA VAL A 209 7.64 -10.05 -13.62
C VAL A 209 6.77 -10.85 -12.66
N ALA A 210 5.91 -10.17 -11.91
CA ALA A 210 4.95 -10.84 -11.05
C ALA A 210 3.72 -11.26 -11.89
N PRO A 211 3.19 -12.49 -11.72
CA PRO A 211 1.87 -12.82 -12.24
C PRO A 211 0.79 -11.97 -11.55
N HIS A 212 -0.38 -11.91 -12.17
CA HIS A 212 -1.59 -11.27 -11.67
C HIS A 212 -2.47 -12.31 -10.98
N TYR A 213 -3.05 -11.94 -9.83
CA TYR A 213 -3.98 -12.78 -9.09
C TYR A 213 -5.41 -12.59 -9.58
N ALA A 214 -6.06 -13.68 -9.98
CA ALA A 214 -7.49 -13.66 -10.33
C ALA A 214 -8.32 -13.67 -9.03
N HIS A 215 -8.55 -12.48 -8.44
CA HIS A 215 -9.18 -12.38 -7.12
C HIS A 215 -10.66 -12.84 -7.14
N PRO A 216 -11.09 -13.74 -6.23
CA PRO A 216 -12.48 -14.24 -6.22
C PRO A 216 -13.57 -13.20 -6.05
N ASP A 217 -13.30 -12.12 -5.29
CA ASP A 217 -14.29 -11.05 -5.06
C ASP A 217 -14.71 -10.31 -6.35
N VAL A 218 -13.88 -10.36 -7.39
CA VAL A 218 -14.16 -9.82 -8.74
C VAL A 218 -14.45 -10.91 -9.77
N GLY A 219 -14.74 -12.14 -9.32
CA GLY A 219 -15.09 -13.26 -10.18
C GLY A 219 -13.91 -14.06 -10.71
N GLY A 220 -12.71 -13.86 -10.15
CA GLY A 220 -11.55 -14.71 -10.42
C GLY A 220 -11.64 -16.08 -9.75
N ASP A 221 -10.76 -16.99 -10.16
CA ASP A 221 -10.69 -18.37 -9.66
C ASP A 221 -9.63 -18.58 -8.57
N GLY A 222 -8.96 -17.52 -8.14
CA GLY A 222 -7.86 -17.57 -7.18
C GLY A 222 -6.55 -18.07 -7.76
N SER A 223 -6.40 -18.10 -9.08
CA SER A 223 -5.15 -18.46 -9.75
C SER A 223 -4.19 -17.28 -9.91
N TRP A 224 -2.91 -17.60 -10.13
CA TRP A 224 -1.89 -16.66 -10.57
C TRP A 224 -1.67 -16.81 -12.06
N THR A 225 -1.90 -15.75 -12.83
CA THR A 225 -1.77 -15.74 -14.28
C THR A 225 -0.68 -14.77 -14.73
N TRP A 226 0.23 -15.23 -15.57
CA TRP A 226 1.10 -14.36 -16.35
C TRP A 226 0.83 -14.58 -17.84
N GLU A 227 0.67 -13.49 -18.59
CA GLU A 227 0.58 -13.52 -20.04
C GLU A 227 1.67 -12.65 -20.64
N GLY A 228 2.29 -13.15 -21.70
CA GLY A 228 3.26 -12.35 -22.42
C GLY A 228 4.03 -13.10 -23.48
N PRO A 229 4.94 -12.39 -24.16
CA PRO A 229 5.71 -12.97 -25.24
C PRO A 229 6.74 -13.98 -24.73
N LYS A 230 6.83 -15.12 -25.40
CA LYS A 230 7.88 -16.12 -25.26
C LYS A 230 8.33 -16.56 -26.64
N GLY A 231 9.45 -16.00 -27.11
CA GLY A 231 9.90 -16.19 -28.48
C GLY A 231 8.98 -15.49 -29.49
N ASN A 232 8.42 -16.26 -30.43
CA ASN A 232 7.46 -15.81 -31.44
C ASN A 232 5.99 -16.11 -31.05
N LYS A 233 5.74 -16.49 -29.80
CA LYS A 233 4.41 -16.83 -29.28
C LYS A 233 4.03 -15.92 -28.12
N ILE A 234 2.74 -15.75 -27.92
CA ILE A 234 2.17 -15.27 -26.65
C ILE A 234 1.79 -16.52 -25.86
N VAL A 235 2.28 -16.61 -24.63
CA VAL A 235 1.96 -17.71 -23.72
C VAL A 235 1.21 -17.17 -22.50
N ARG A 236 0.29 -17.99 -22.00
CA ARG A 236 -0.37 -17.82 -20.72
C ARG A 236 0.17 -18.89 -19.77
N VAL A 237 0.69 -18.47 -18.62
CA VAL A 237 1.14 -19.33 -17.53
C VAL A 237 0.16 -19.14 -16.37
N VAL A 238 -0.51 -20.22 -15.95
CA VAL A 238 -1.47 -20.20 -14.84
C VAL A 238 -0.97 -21.15 -13.76
N GLU A 239 -0.83 -20.66 -12.54
CA GLU A 239 -0.68 -21.48 -11.33
C GLU A 239 -2.00 -21.46 -10.57
N ASP A 240 -2.65 -22.61 -10.44
CA ASP A 240 -3.91 -22.73 -9.71
C ASP A 240 -3.72 -22.66 -8.18
N ALA A 241 -4.84 -22.67 -7.43
CA ALA A 241 -4.81 -22.61 -5.98
C ALA A 241 -4.12 -23.83 -5.31
N GLN A 242 -3.91 -24.92 -6.05
CA GLN A 242 -3.21 -26.13 -5.63
C GLN A 242 -1.72 -26.11 -6.00
N GLY A 243 -1.26 -25.07 -6.70
CA GLY A 243 0.13 -24.93 -7.17
C GLY A 243 0.43 -25.68 -8.46
N ASN A 244 -0.59 -26.17 -9.18
CA ASN A 244 -0.38 -26.78 -10.48
C ASN A 244 -0.18 -25.69 -11.53
N VAL A 245 0.90 -25.83 -12.29
CA VAL A 245 1.26 -24.87 -13.34
C VAL A 245 0.86 -25.40 -14.71
N THR A 246 0.08 -24.62 -15.45
CA THR A 246 -0.22 -24.85 -16.87
C THR A 246 0.38 -23.75 -17.72
N THR A 247 0.84 -24.10 -18.92
CA THR A 247 1.32 -23.13 -19.92
C THR A 247 0.58 -23.39 -21.22
N THR A 248 -0.05 -22.36 -21.76
CA THR A 248 -0.84 -22.43 -23.00
C THR A 248 -0.32 -21.40 -23.98
N GLU A 249 -0.10 -21.81 -25.23
CA GLU A 249 0.12 -20.85 -26.32
C GLU A 249 -1.22 -20.25 -26.73
N ILE A 250 -1.33 -18.93 -26.65
CA ILE A 250 -2.59 -18.20 -26.92
C ILE A 250 -2.54 -17.36 -28.19
N GLY A 251 -1.39 -17.31 -28.87
CA GLY A 251 -1.27 -16.66 -30.16
C GLY A 251 0.18 -16.50 -30.64
N ASP A 252 0.33 -15.93 -31.82
CA ASP A 252 1.62 -15.51 -32.35
C ASP A 252 1.98 -14.13 -31.81
N TYR A 253 3.25 -13.94 -31.44
CA TYR A 253 3.79 -12.65 -31.06
C TYR A 253 4.55 -12.05 -32.24
N LYS A 254 4.03 -10.93 -32.78
CA LYS A 254 4.72 -10.11 -33.77
C LYS A 254 5.45 -8.98 -33.05
N LYS A 255 6.78 -8.96 -33.19
CA LYS A 255 7.64 -7.89 -32.66
C LYS A 255 7.44 -6.59 -33.43
#